data_AF-A0A1V8M954-F1
#
_entry.id   AF-A0A1V8M954-F1
#
_cell.length_a   1.000
_cell.length_b   1.000
_cell.length_c   1.000
_cell.angle_alpha   90.00
_cell.angle_beta   90.00
_cell.angle_gamma   90.00
#
_symmetry.space_group_name_H-M   'P 1'
#
loop_
_entity.id
_entity.type
_entity.pdbx_description
1 polymer ?
#
loop_
_entity_poly.entity_id
_entity_poly.type
_entity_poly.pdbx_seq_one_letter_code
_entity_poly.pdbx_strand_id
1 'polypeptide(L)'
;MEKIIKKLVLILICSFASFSGVLNAAETINEKIQDQSNDIQREATQKIHRIEEAACMKSDLECLKEKAANRAEETKQTVEDKASELKNDVDD
;
A
#
# COMPACT_ATOMS: atom_id res chain seq x y z
N MET A 1 5.74 43.04 -35.49
CA MET A 1 5.45 42.94 -34.04
C MET A 1 4.33 41.95 -33.76
N GLU A 2 3.17 42.03 -34.44
CA GLU A 2 2.02 41.14 -34.22
C GLU A 2 2.30 39.63 -34.35
N LYS A 3 3.12 39.22 -35.32
CA LYS A 3 3.52 37.81 -35.52
C LYS A 3 4.41 37.26 -34.39
N ILE A 4 5.18 38.12 -33.74
CA ILE A 4 6.07 37.74 -32.63
C ILE A 4 5.23 37.58 -31.35
N ILE A 5 4.29 38.49 -31.12
CA ILE A 5 3.35 38.43 -30.00
C ILE A 5 2.47 37.17 -30.07
N LYS A 6 1.95 36.82 -31.27
CA LYS A 6 1.17 35.59 -31.46
C LYS A 6 1.98 34.31 -31.16
N LYS A 7 3.27 34.28 -31.52
CA LYS A 7 4.16 33.16 -31.19
C LYS A 7 4.44 33.07 -29.69
N LEU A 8 4.66 34.20 -29.02
CA LEU A 8 4.88 34.24 -27.57
C LEU A 8 3.64 33.81 -26.79
N VAL A 9 2.45 34.23 -27.20
CA VAL A 9 1.18 33.81 -26.58
C VAL A 9 0.94 32.31 -26.76
N LEU A 10 1.25 31.76 -27.94
CA LEU A 10 1.08 30.33 -28.22
C LEU A 10 2.01 29.46 -27.35
N ILE A 11 3.26 29.88 -27.17
CA ILE A 11 4.24 29.19 -26.31
C ILE A 11 3.76 29.19 -24.84
N LEU A 12 3.20 30.31 -24.39
CA LEU A 12 2.74 30.49 -23.01
C LEU A 12 1.50 29.63 -22.69
N ILE A 13 0.63 29.41 -23.66
CA ILE A 13 -0.54 28.51 -23.53
C ILE A 13 -0.09 27.04 -23.51
N CYS A 14 0.87 26.65 -24.37
CA CYS A 14 1.40 25.28 -24.39
C CYS A 14 2.14 24.91 -23.10
N SER A 15 2.85 25.86 -22.48
CA SER A 15 3.53 25.62 -21.20
C SER A 15 2.55 25.44 -20.03
N PHE A 16 1.40 26.13 -20.06
CA PHE A 16 0.38 26.00 -19.02
C PHE A 16 -0.38 24.66 -19.09
N ALA A 17 -0.62 24.16 -20.31
CA ALA A 17 -1.30 22.87 -20.52
C ALA A 17 -0.48 21.66 -20.05
N SER A 18 0.83 21.82 -19.87
CA SER A 18 1.72 20.74 -19.41
C SER A 18 1.77 20.59 -17.88
N PHE A 19 1.25 21.57 -17.13
CA PHE A 19 1.31 21.56 -15.65
C PHE A 19 0.10 20.87 -14.99
N SER A 20 -0.98 20.63 -15.72
CA SER A 20 -2.21 20.01 -15.20
C SER A 20 -2.12 18.49 -15.00
N GLY A 21 -0.96 17.87 -15.30
CA GLY A 21 -0.77 16.42 -15.23
C GLY A 21 -0.23 15.87 -13.89
N VAL A 22 0.16 16.72 -12.93
CA VAL A 22 0.77 16.30 -11.66
C VAL A 22 -0.26 16.26 -10.52
N LEU A 23 -1.44 15.70 -10.77
CA LEU A 23 -2.56 15.72 -9.82
C LEU A 23 -3.24 14.35 -9.66
N ASN A 24 -2.52 13.25 -9.90
CA ASN A 24 -3.03 11.92 -9.63
C ASN A 24 -1.98 11.12 -8.87
N ALA A 25 -2.39 10.48 -7.76
CA ALA A 25 -1.60 9.70 -6.81
C ALA A 25 -0.86 10.49 -5.70
N ALA A 26 -1.50 11.50 -5.12
CA ALA A 26 -1.05 12.04 -3.85
C ALA A 26 -1.66 11.22 -2.71
N GLU A 27 -1.16 10.00 -2.48
CA GLU A 27 -1.33 9.33 -1.18
C GLU A 27 -1.01 10.39 -0.10
N THR A 28 -1.95 10.65 0.80
CA THR A 28 -1.66 11.61 1.85
C THR A 28 -0.48 11.07 2.66
N ILE A 29 0.45 11.93 3.09
CA ILE A 29 1.65 11.51 3.85
C ILE A 29 1.25 10.63 5.06
N ASN A 30 0.03 10.81 5.57
CA ASN A 30 -0.55 10.02 6.64
C ASN A 30 -0.93 8.59 6.22
N GLU A 31 -1.59 8.39 5.07
CA GLU A 31 -1.88 7.06 4.50
C GLU A 31 -0.58 6.27 4.28
N LYS A 32 0.43 6.92 3.69
CA LYS A 32 1.72 6.26 3.44
C LYS A 32 2.43 5.79 4.71
N ILE A 33 2.34 6.55 5.79
CA ILE A 33 2.90 6.17 7.09
C ILE A 33 2.08 5.02 7.70
N GLN A 34 0.75 5.06 7.54
CA GLN A 34 -0.14 4.03 8.03
C GLN A 34 0.09 2.68 7.32
N ASP A 35 0.24 2.70 5.98
CA ASP A 35 0.53 1.52 5.19
C ASP A 35 1.90 0.93 5.54
N GLN A 36 2.93 1.77 5.70
CA GLN A 36 4.24 1.31 6.19
C GLN A 36 4.16 0.67 7.57
N SER A 37 3.36 1.22 8.49
CA SER A 37 3.18 0.64 9.82
C SER A 37 2.50 -0.73 9.75
N ASN A 38 1.46 -0.86 8.92
CA ASN A 38 0.74 -2.11 8.72
C ASN A 38 1.65 -3.19 8.11
N ASP A 39 2.46 -2.82 7.11
CA ASP A 39 3.45 -3.69 6.49
C ASP A 39 4.46 -4.24 7.50
N ILE A 40 5.00 -3.37 8.36
CA ILE A 40 5.96 -3.77 9.39
C ILE A 40 5.30 -4.73 10.40
N GLN A 41 4.08 -4.44 10.84
CA GLN A 41 3.35 -5.33 11.74
C GLN A 41 3.12 -6.70 11.10
N ARG A 42 2.68 -6.74 9.84
CA ARG A 42 2.44 -7.98 9.10
C ARG A 42 3.71 -8.82 8.95
N GLU A 43 4.82 -8.20 8.56
CA GLU A 43 6.12 -8.89 8.48
C GLU A 43 6.56 -9.43 9.84
N ALA A 44 6.36 -8.66 10.91
CA ALA A 44 6.70 -9.08 12.26
C ALA A 44 5.86 -10.31 12.68
N THR A 45 4.54 -10.27 12.49
CA THR A 45 3.64 -11.38 12.80
C THR A 45 4.01 -12.64 12.00
N GLN A 46 4.27 -12.51 10.70
CA GLN A 46 4.71 -13.65 9.89
C GLN A 46 6.01 -14.26 10.41
N LYS A 47 7.00 -13.43 10.79
CA LYS A 47 8.26 -13.95 11.36
C LYS A 47 8.03 -14.67 12.68
N ILE A 48 7.19 -14.13 13.55
CA ILE A 48 6.81 -14.78 14.81
C ILE A 48 6.15 -16.14 14.53
N HIS A 49 5.16 -16.19 13.64
CA HIS A 49 4.52 -17.45 13.24
C HIS A 49 5.50 -18.49 12.71
N ARG A 50 6.47 -18.08 11.88
CA ARG A 50 7.50 -19.01 11.39
C ARG A 50 8.41 -19.51 12.51
N ILE A 51 8.71 -18.68 13.50
CA ILE A 51 9.48 -19.08 14.69
C ILE A 51 8.66 -20.08 15.52
N GLU A 52 7.37 -19.82 15.77
CA GLU A 52 6.48 -20.73 16.49
C GLU A 52 6.33 -22.07 15.78
N GLU A 53 6.12 -22.06 14.46
CA GLU A 53 6.08 -23.26 13.63
C GLU A 53 7.38 -24.07 13.74
N ALA A 54 8.55 -23.41 13.76
CA ALA A 54 9.85 -24.06 13.85
C ALA A 54 10.21 -24.53 15.28
N ALA A 55 9.73 -23.82 16.30
CA ALA A 55 9.95 -24.12 17.71
C ALA A 55 8.93 -25.12 18.28
N CYS A 56 7.91 -25.50 17.51
CA CYS A 56 6.90 -26.45 17.96
C CYS A 56 7.51 -27.85 18.17
N MET A 57 7.65 -28.23 19.43
CA MET A 57 8.10 -29.56 19.85
C MET A 57 6.97 -30.43 20.42
N LYS A 58 5.71 -30.06 20.14
CA LYS A 58 4.50 -30.78 20.58
C LYS A 58 4.25 -31.99 19.67
N SER A 59 3.08 -32.63 19.81
CA SER A 59 2.63 -33.67 18.88
C SER A 59 2.39 -33.10 17.47
N ASP A 60 2.56 -33.93 16.45
CA ASP A 60 2.38 -33.54 15.04
C ASP A 60 1.02 -32.86 14.78
N LEU A 61 -0.04 -33.36 15.43
CA LEU A 61 -1.40 -32.80 15.29
C LEU A 61 -1.48 -31.38 15.87
N GLU A 62 -0.83 -31.13 17.00
CA GLU A 62 -0.83 -29.81 17.64
C GLU A 62 0.01 -28.82 16.84
N CYS A 63 1.20 -29.22 16.36
CA CYS A 63 2.01 -28.35 15.51
C CYS A 63 1.31 -28.04 14.18
N LEU A 64 0.59 -29.00 13.60
CA LEU A 64 -0.18 -28.78 12.38
C LEU A 64 -1.38 -27.86 12.61
N LYS A 65 -2.05 -27.97 13.76
CA LYS A 65 -3.12 -27.06 14.17
C LYS A 65 -2.60 -25.63 14.38
N GLU A 66 -1.46 -25.49 15.06
CA GLU A 66 -0.80 -24.20 15.31
C GLU A 66 -0.39 -23.54 13.99
N LYS A 67 0.24 -24.30 13.10
CA LYS A 67 0.53 -23.85 11.73
C LYS A 67 -0.72 -23.42 10.96
N ALA A 68 -1.81 -24.19 11.04
CA ALA A 68 -3.05 -23.84 10.37
C ALA A 68 -3.67 -22.54 10.92
N ALA A 69 -3.61 -22.33 12.24
CA ALA A 69 -4.05 -21.10 12.88
C ALA A 69 -3.23 -19.90 12.43
N ASN A 70 -1.90 -20.02 12.46
CA ASN A 70 -0.96 -18.97 12.02
C ASN A 70 -1.23 -18.56 10.56
N ARG A 71 -1.46 -19.54 9.67
CA ARG A 71 -1.81 -19.29 8.25
C ARG A 71 -3.18 -18.66 8.06
N ALA A 72 -4.16 -19.03 8.89
CA ALA A 72 -5.48 -18.41 8.85
C ALA A 72 -5.42 -16.93 9.26
N GLU A 73 -4.63 -16.61 10.28
CA GLU A 73 -4.40 -15.24 10.73
C GLU A 73 -3.65 -14.41 9.67
N GLU A 74 -2.57 -14.94 9.07
CA GLU A 74 -1.86 -14.29 7.96
C GLU A 74 -2.81 -13.96 6.79
N THR A 75 -3.72 -14.88 6.47
CA THR A 75 -4.71 -14.69 5.40
C THR A 75 -5.72 -13.61 5.77
N LYS A 76 -6.20 -13.61 7.02
CA LYS A 76 -7.13 -12.60 7.52
C LYS A 76 -6.52 -11.20 7.45
N GLN A 77 -5.28 -11.02 7.90
CA GLN A 77 -4.57 -9.74 7.80
C GLN A 77 -4.44 -9.29 6.35
N THR A 78 -4.08 -10.19 5.43
CA THR A 78 -3.98 -9.85 4.00
C THR A 78 -5.33 -9.36 3.42
N VAL A 79 -6.44 -9.94 3.87
CA VAL A 79 -7.79 -9.51 3.45
C VAL A 79 -8.16 -8.16 4.06
N GLU A 80 -7.83 -7.93 5.33
CA GLU A 80 -8.07 -6.66 6.02
C GLU A 80 -7.25 -5.52 5.40
N ASP A 81 -5.99 -5.78 5.02
CA ASP A 81 -5.14 -4.82 4.31
C ASP A 81 -5.77 -4.41 2.99
N LYS A 82 -6.14 -5.39 2.15
CA LYS A 82 -6.81 -5.12 0.86
C LYS A 82 -8.13 -4.39 1.01
N ALA A 83 -8.91 -4.72 2.05
CA ALA A 83 -10.17 -4.03 2.31
C ALA A 83 -9.94 -2.59 2.76
N SER A 84 -8.83 -2.30 3.43
CA SER A 84 -8.44 -0.94 3.85
C SER A 84 -7.90 -0.12 2.68
N GLU A 85 -7.07 -0.71 1.82
CA GLU A 85 -6.63 -0.11 0.54
C GLU A 85 -7.86 0.29 -0.31
N LEU A 86 -8.80 -0.63 -0.51
CA LEU A 86 -10.05 -0.39 -1.24
C LEU A 86 -10.93 0.71 -0.62
N LYS A 87 -10.87 0.91 0.70
CA LYS A 87 -11.60 2.00 1.36
C LYS A 87 -10.93 3.34 1.12
N ASN A 88 -9.60 3.40 1.24
CA ASN A 88 -8.84 4.61 0.96
C ASN A 88 -9.05 5.06 -0.49
N ASP A 89 -9.02 4.13 -1.46
CA ASP A 89 -9.30 4.41 -2.89
C ASP A 89 -10.74 4.91 -3.17
N VAL A 90 -11.69 4.67 -2.26
CA VAL A 90 -13.11 5.05 -2.41
C VAL A 90 -13.44 6.34 -1.66
N ASP A 91 -12.70 6.64 -0.58
CA ASP A 91 -12.85 7.88 0.19
C ASP A 91 -12.11 9.09 -0.44
N ASP A 92 -11.19 8.85 -1.39
CA ASP A 92 -10.51 9.85 -2.26
C ASP A 92 -11.30 10.19 -3.54
#